data_AF-A0A174IUV8-F1
#
_entry.id   AF-A0A174IUV8-F1
#
_cell.length_a   1.000
_cell.length_b   1.000
_cell.length_c   1.000
_cell.angle_alpha   90.00
_cell.angle_beta   90.00
_cell.angle_gamma   90.00
#
_symmetry.space_group_name_H-M   'P 1'
#
loop_
_entity.id
_entity.type
_entity.pdbx_description
1 polymer ?
#
loop_
_entity_poly.entity_id
_entity_poly.type
_entity_poly.pdbx_seq_one_letter_code
_entity_poly.pdbx_strand_id
1 'polypeptide(L)'
;MAIVGALESGLKGNHDTLFTKSILDGISSIIFTSSLGIGVIFSAVTVFIYQGAITLGAGILSGVLSTTVITNMSAIGGLLIVGLGFNMLGVTKIKVANLLPAIFLPILFQIFI
;
A
#
# COMPACT_ATOMS: atom_id res chain seq x y z
N MET A 1 -0.29 2.75 0.39
CA MET A 1 -1.61 2.59 1.06
C MET A 1 -2.22 1.20 0.94
N ALA A 2 -1.92 0.37 -0.07
CA ALA A 2 -2.47 -1.00 -0.15
C ALA A 2 -2.10 -1.89 1.06
N ILE A 3 -0.81 -1.87 1.46
CA ILE A 3 -0.29 -2.67 2.58
C ILE A 3 -0.88 -2.18 3.91
N VAL A 4 -0.78 -0.88 4.16
CA VAL A 4 -1.27 -0.23 5.38
C VAL A 4 -2.79 -0.39 5.53
N GLY A 5 -3.57 -0.15 4.47
CA GLY A 5 -5.01 -0.27 4.52
C GLY A 5 -5.49 -1.71 4.73
N ALA A 6 -4.80 -2.69 4.15
CA ALA A 6 -5.08 -4.11 4.41
C ALA A 6 -4.76 -4.51 5.87
N LEU A 7 -3.65 -4.01 6.41
CA LEU A 7 -3.28 -4.22 7.81
C LEU A 7 -4.26 -3.54 8.79
N GLU A 8 -4.63 -2.29 8.53
CA GLU A 8 -5.58 -1.55 9.37
C GLU A 8 -6.98 -2.16 9.34
N SER A 9 -7.41 -2.61 8.16
CA SER A 9 -8.65 -3.36 7.98
C SER A 9 -8.66 -4.68 8.74
N GLY A 10 -7.57 -5.46 8.66
CA GLY A 10 -7.47 -6.74 9.34
C GLY A 10 -7.24 -6.66 10.86
N LEU A 11 -6.62 -5.58 11.35
CA LEU A 11 -6.30 -5.39 12.78
C LEU A 11 -7.37 -4.62 13.55
N LYS A 12 -7.89 -3.52 12.97
CA LYS A 12 -8.81 -2.61 13.66
C LYS A 12 -10.26 -2.75 13.18
N GLY A 13 -10.50 -3.54 12.13
CA GLY A 13 -11.81 -3.55 11.45
C GLY A 13 -12.16 -2.20 10.82
N ASN A 14 -11.17 -1.31 10.61
CA ASN A 14 -11.39 -0.04 9.95
C ASN A 14 -11.04 -0.19 8.46
N HIS A 15 -12.06 -0.04 7.60
CA HIS A 15 -11.96 -0.24 6.16
C HIS A 15 -11.87 1.08 5.36
N ASP A 16 -11.91 2.24 6.02
CA ASP A 16 -12.01 3.56 5.36
C ASP A 16 -10.86 3.79 4.38
N THR A 17 -9.64 3.44 4.78
CA THR A 17 -8.43 3.57 3.95
C THR A 17 -8.45 2.62 2.76
N LEU A 18 -8.98 1.41 2.93
CA LEU A 18 -9.11 0.41 1.87
C LEU A 18 -10.22 0.78 0.88
N PHE A 19 -11.33 1.34 1.35
CA PHE A 19 -12.40 1.88 0.49
C PHE A 19 -11.92 3.09 -0.31
N THR A 20 -11.21 4.02 0.34
CA THR A 20 -10.61 5.17 -0.35
C THR A 20 -9.66 4.71 -1.46
N LYS A 21 -8.85 3.67 -1.19
CA LYS A 21 -7.96 3.08 -2.18
C LYS A 21 -8.73 2.42 -3.33
N SER A 22 -9.82 1.72 -3.03
CA SER A 22 -10.63 1.01 -4.02
C SER A 22 -11.27 1.98 -5.02
N ILE A 23 -11.72 3.15 -4.55
CA ILE A 23 -12.23 4.22 -5.42
C ILE A 23 -11.10 4.74 -6.33
N LEU A 24 -9.90 4.97 -5.77
CA LEU A 24 -8.73 5.41 -6.54
C LEU A 24 -8.34 4.39 -7.63
N ASP A 25 -8.35 3.09 -7.31
CA ASP A 25 -8.08 2.02 -8.27
C ASP A 25 -9.17 1.92 -9.34
N GLY A 26 -10.44 2.10 -8.97
CA GLY A 26 -11.55 2.19 -9.92
C GLY A 26 -11.31 3.28 -10.96
N ILE A 27 -11.06 4.52 -10.53
CA ILE A 27 -10.79 5.65 -11.42
C ILE A 27 -9.52 5.40 -12.27
N SER A 28 -8.44 4.93 -11.64
CA SER A 28 -7.17 4.68 -12.33
C SER A 28 -7.29 3.56 -13.37
N SER A 29 -8.06 2.51 -13.08
CA SER A 29 -8.28 1.39 -13.99
C SER A 29 -9.06 1.81 -15.24
N ILE A 30 -10.03 2.73 -15.13
CA ILE A 30 -10.74 3.29 -16.29
C ILE A 30 -9.75 4.02 -17.21
N ILE A 31 -8.90 4.87 -16.62
CA ILE A 31 -7.88 5.62 -17.35
C ILE A 31 -6.88 4.67 -18.00
N PHE A 32 -6.31 3.74 -17.25
CA PHE A 32 -5.30 2.82 -17.77
C PHE A 32 -5.87 1.80 -18.76
N THR A 33 -7.14 1.41 -18.65
CA THR A 33 -7.77 0.51 -19.64
C THR A 33 -7.83 1.18 -21.02
N SER A 34 -8.02 2.50 -21.08
CA SER A 34 -8.01 3.22 -22.36
C SER A 34 -6.64 3.20 -23.05
N SER A 35 -5.55 3.12 -22.27
CA SER A 35 -4.17 3.18 -22.77
C SER A 35 -3.51 1.80 -22.93
N LEU A 36 -3.80 0.88 -22.02
CA LEU A 36 -3.16 -0.45 -21.89
C LEU A 36 -4.12 -1.61 -22.26
N GLY A 37 -5.38 -1.31 -22.56
CA GLY A 37 -6.38 -2.26 -23.02
C GLY A 37 -6.88 -3.23 -21.94
N ILE A 38 -7.32 -4.42 -22.38
CA ILE A 38 -7.97 -5.42 -21.51
C ILE A 38 -7.05 -5.99 -20.43
N GLY A 39 -5.72 -5.82 -20.56
CA GLY A 39 -4.73 -6.30 -19.59
C GLY A 39 -4.96 -5.78 -18.17
N VAL A 40 -5.60 -4.61 -18.02
CA VAL A 40 -5.86 -3.99 -16.72
C VAL A 40 -6.80 -4.81 -15.85
N ILE A 41 -7.77 -5.53 -16.43
CA ILE A 41 -8.72 -6.34 -15.64
C ILE A 41 -8.03 -7.47 -14.87
N PHE A 42 -6.94 -8.02 -15.44
CA PHE A 42 -6.17 -9.08 -14.79
C PHE A 42 -5.43 -8.60 -13.53
N SER A 43 -5.20 -7.29 -13.38
CA SER A 43 -4.61 -6.73 -12.16
C SER A 43 -5.48 -6.96 -10.92
N ALA A 44 -6.81 -7.05 -11.09
CA ALA A 44 -7.74 -7.28 -10.00
C ALA A 44 -7.43 -8.60 -9.25
N VAL A 45 -7.04 -9.65 -9.96
CA VAL A 45 -6.67 -10.94 -9.35
C VAL A 45 -5.43 -10.81 -8.47
N THR A 46 -4.40 -10.12 -8.96
CA THR A 46 -3.15 -9.91 -8.21
C THR A 46 -3.41 -9.07 -6.97
N VAL A 47 -4.18 -7.99 -7.10
CA VAL A 47 -4.55 -7.11 -6.00
C VAL A 47 -5.38 -7.86 -4.96
N PHE A 48 -6.35 -8.67 -5.40
CA PHE A 48 -7.18 -9.48 -4.51
C PHE A 48 -6.37 -10.48 -3.70
N ILE A 49 -5.47 -11.23 -4.36
CA ILE A 49 -4.60 -12.20 -3.68
C ILE A 49 -3.68 -11.49 -2.68
N TYR A 50 -3.00 -10.43 -3.11
CA TYR A 50 -2.02 -9.73 -2.28
C TYR A 50 -2.67 -9.01 -1.09
N GLN A 51 -3.68 -8.19 -1.32
CA GLN A 51 -4.36 -7.45 -0.26
C GLN A 51 -5.18 -8.39 0.63
N GLY A 52 -5.87 -9.38 0.05
CA GLY A 52 -6.65 -10.36 0.80
C GLY A 52 -5.77 -11.21 1.72
N ALA A 53 -4.62 -11.68 1.24
CA ALA A 53 -3.67 -12.42 2.08
C ALA A 53 -3.15 -11.58 3.25
N ILE A 54 -2.86 -10.29 3.02
CA ILE A 54 -2.43 -9.37 4.08
C ILE A 54 -3.55 -9.14 5.10
N THR A 55 -4.76 -8.84 4.65
CA THR A 55 -5.90 -8.59 5.55
C THR A 55 -6.23 -9.82 6.41
N LEU A 56 -6.21 -11.02 5.84
CA LEU A 56 -6.42 -12.27 6.58
C LEU A 56 -5.26 -12.60 7.53
N GLY A 57 -4.02 -12.39 7.08
CA GLY A 57 -2.82 -12.62 7.89
C GLY A 57 -2.59 -11.59 8.99
N ALA A 58 -3.21 -10.42 8.89
CA ALA A 58 -3.06 -9.33 9.85
C ALA A 58 -3.49 -9.73 11.26
N GLY A 59 -4.53 -10.57 11.41
CA GLY A 59 -4.98 -11.06 12.72
C GLY A 59 -3.88 -11.81 13.50
N ILE A 60 -3.05 -12.58 12.79
CA ILE A 60 -1.89 -13.31 13.37
C ILE A 60 -0.77 -12.33 13.73
N LEU A 61 -0.64 -11.25 12.97
CA LEU A 61 0.40 -10.23 13.12
C LEU A 61 0.06 -9.15 14.18
N SER A 62 -1.10 -9.23 14.82
CA SER A 62 -1.57 -8.29 15.84
C SER A 62 -0.64 -8.12 17.03
N GLY A 63 0.14 -9.16 17.37
CA GLY A 63 1.15 -9.08 18.44
C GLY A 63 2.41 -8.27 18.07
N VAL A 64 2.68 -8.06 16.78
CA VAL A 64 3.90 -7.37 16.29
C VAL A 64 3.57 -5.98 15.75
N LEU A 65 2.36 -5.77 15.23
CA LEU A 65 1.93 -4.49 14.66
C LEU A 65 1.19 -3.63 15.70
N SER A 66 1.96 -2.92 16.52
CA SER A 66 1.42 -1.83 17.33
C SER A 66 0.89 -0.69 16.45
N THR A 67 -0.05 0.10 16.96
CA THR A 67 -0.58 1.29 16.29
C THR A 67 0.54 2.24 15.84
N THR A 68 1.61 2.36 16.63
CA THR A 68 2.79 3.17 16.30
C THR A 68 3.51 2.68 15.05
N VAL A 69 3.64 1.35 14.86
CA VAL A 69 4.27 0.75 13.68
C VAL A 69 3.46 1.09 12.43
N ILE A 70 2.14 0.92 12.50
CA ILE A 70 1.23 1.19 11.38
C ILE A 70 1.34 2.67 10.97
N THR A 71 1.34 3.60 11.92
CA THR A 71 1.50 5.04 11.64
C THR A 71 2.84 5.34 10.96
N ASN A 72 3.94 4.74 11.43
CA ASN A 72 5.26 4.92 10.81
C ASN A 72 5.31 4.33 9.39
N MET A 73 4.70 3.15 9.17
CA MET A 73 4.57 2.55 7.84
C MET A 73 3.74 3.44 6.89
N SER A 74 2.66 4.05 7.39
CA SER A 74 1.85 5.02 6.64
C SER A 74 2.65 6.25 6.23
N ALA A 75 3.45 6.81 7.14
CA ALA A 75 4.28 7.97 6.88
C ALA A 75 5.32 7.69 5.78
N ILE A 76 6.01 6.55 5.86
CA ILE A 76 6.97 6.11 4.83
C ILE A 76 6.24 5.87 3.50
N GLY A 77 5.09 5.20 3.53
CA GLY A 77 4.27 4.97 2.35
C GLY A 77 3.81 6.27 1.68
N GLY A 78 3.43 7.29 2.45
CA GLY A 78 3.07 8.61 1.96
C GLY A 78 4.24 9.31 1.26
N LEU A 79 5.42 9.30 1.87
CA LEU A 79 6.65 9.84 1.27
C LEU A 79 7.01 9.18 -0.06
N LEU A 80 6.88 7.85 -0.15
CA LEU A 80 7.11 7.12 -1.39
C LEU A 80 6.14 7.52 -2.50
N ILE A 81 4.86 7.74 -2.17
CA ILE A 81 3.85 8.21 -3.14
C ILE A 81 4.19 9.62 -3.63
N VAL A 82 4.59 10.52 -2.74
CA VAL A 82 5.03 11.87 -3.12
C VAL A 82 6.24 11.81 -4.06
N GLY A 83 7.23 10.98 -3.73
CA GLY A 83 8.39 10.77 -4.61
C GLY A 83 8.03 10.18 -5.97
N LEU A 84 7.04 9.29 -6.04
CA LEU A 84 6.53 8.76 -7.30
C LEU A 84 5.82 9.86 -8.12
N GLY A 85 5.02 10.70 -7.47
CA GLY A 85 4.36 11.84 -8.10
C GLY A 85 5.37 12.81 -8.74
N PHE A 86 6.45 13.15 -8.04
CA PHE A 86 7.52 13.98 -8.61
C PHE A 86 8.26 13.33 -9.79
N ASN A 87 8.39 11.99 -9.81
CA ASN A 87 8.93 11.29 -10.97
C ASN A 87 7.98 11.32 -12.16
N MET A 88 6.68 11.12 -11.94
CA MET A 88 5.67 11.16 -13.00
C MET A 88 5.55 12.56 -13.62
N LEU A 89 5.74 13.62 -12.83
CA LEU A 89 5.81 15.01 -13.30
C LEU A 89 7.13 15.34 -14.02
N GLY A 90 8.10 14.44 -14.04
CA GLY A 90 9.41 14.67 -14.66
C GLY A 90 10.32 15.64 -13.90
N VAL A 91 9.94 16.05 -12.69
CA VAL A 91 10.69 17.02 -11.86
C VAL A 91 11.89 16.36 -11.20
N THR A 92 11.80 15.07 -10.88
CA THR A 92 12.89 14.30 -10.26
C THR A 92 13.08 12.94 -10.93
N LYS A 93 14.25 12.32 -10.76
CA LYS A 93 14.56 10.95 -11.21
C LYS A 93 14.95 10.07 -10.02
N ILE A 94 14.04 9.94 -9.06
CA ILE A 94 14.26 9.12 -7.86
C ILE A 94 13.85 7.68 -8.17
N LYS A 95 14.72 6.70 -7.91
CA LYS A 95 14.39 5.26 -8.06
C LYS A 95 13.50 4.80 -6.89
N VAL A 96 12.25 5.26 -6.84
CA VAL A 96 11.30 4.98 -5.73
C VAL A 96 11.10 3.48 -5.52
N ALA A 97 11.14 2.68 -6.58
CA ALA A 97 11.06 1.22 -6.49
C ALA A 97 12.13 0.61 -5.56
N ASN A 98 13.35 1.17 -5.54
CA ASN A 98 14.43 0.70 -4.67
C ASN A 98 14.21 1.07 -3.20
N LEU A 99 13.33 2.03 -2.92
CA LEU A 99 12.98 2.49 -1.57
C LEU A 99 11.75 1.77 -1.01
N LEU A 100 11.08 0.91 -1.79
CA LEU A 100 9.95 0.10 -1.32
C LEU A 100 10.28 -0.77 -0.08
N PRO A 101 11.48 -1.36 0.07
CA PRO A 101 11.83 -2.11 1.28
C PRO A 101 11.79 -1.28 2.56
N ALA A 102 11.87 0.06 2.46
CA ALA A 102 11.82 0.95 3.61
C ALA A 102 10.49 0.86 4.38
N ILE A 103 9.40 0.38 3.77
CA ILE A 103 8.12 0.20 4.44
C ILE A 103 8.22 -0.82 5.59
N PHE A 104 9.17 -1.76 5.55
CA PHE A 104 9.34 -2.78 6.58
C PHE A 104 10.27 -2.35 7.72
N LEU A 105 11.00 -1.23 7.58
CA LEU A 105 11.91 -0.73 8.62
C LEU A 105 11.23 -0.51 9.98
N PRO A 106 10.01 0.08 10.05
CA PRO A 106 9.33 0.28 11.34
C PRO A 106 9.06 -1.02 12.10
N ILE A 107 8.83 -2.13 11.38
CA ILE A 107 8.61 -3.45 11.98
C ILE A 107 9.92 -3.96 12.60
N LEU A 108 11.03 -3.80 11.88
CA LEU A 108 12.36 -4.17 12.40
C LEU A 108 12.73 -3.35 13.63
N PHE A 109 12.54 -2.02 13.57
CA PHE A 109 12.83 -1.14 14.70
C PHE A 109 12.02 -1.48 15.96
N GLN A 110 10.76 -1.87 15.82
CA GLN A 110 9.89 -2.31 16.94
C GLN A 110 10.40 -3.61 17.61
N ILE A 111 11.17 -4.44 16.91
CA ILE A 111 11.72 -5.70 17.47
C ILE A 111 13.00 -5.42 18.29
N PHE A 112 13.74 -4.36 17.96
CA PHE A 112 15.00 -4.00 18.62
C PHE A 112 14.85 -3.03 19.80
N ILE A 113 13.66 -2.47 20.01
CA ILE A 113 13.31 -1.50 21.08
C ILE A 113 12.22 -2.09 21.98
#